data_AF-A0A399D213-F1
#
_entry.id   AF-A0A399D213-F1
#
_cell.length_a   1.000
_cell.length_b   1.000
_cell.length_c   1.000
_cell.angle_alpha   90.00
_cell.angle_beta   90.00
_cell.angle_gamma   90.00
#
_symmetry.space_group_name_H-M   'P 1'
#
loop_
_entity.id
_entity.type
_entity.pdbx_description
1 polymer ?
#
loop_
_entity_poly.entity_id
_entity_poly.type
_entity_poly.pdbx_seq_one_letter_code
_entity_poly.pdbx_strand_id
1 'polypeptide(L)'
;MKLRIVLILWVLFFAFSCIEKDNETYVTPLKEINACGNEDPLNSLEWLNARVLSESNPRDSEYVKSVWIKEYKGNDIIVIDFGGEVSECLTFDCLGNRVVVNSQSFLESLSENELVYKSANKM
;
A
#
# COMPACT_ATOMS: atom_id res chain seq x y z
N MET A 1 33.12 20.96 -52.44
CA MET A 1 32.65 22.04 -51.54
C MET A 1 31.31 21.61 -50.96
N LYS A 2 31.31 21.39 -49.63
CA LYS A 2 30.17 21.46 -48.69
C LYS A 2 28.78 21.02 -49.19
N LEU A 3 28.39 19.81 -48.82
CA LEU A 3 27.03 19.34 -48.47
C LEU A 3 27.11 17.82 -48.58
N ARG A 4 27.29 17.06 -47.50
CA ARG A 4 26.18 16.39 -46.82
C ARG A 4 26.69 15.83 -45.48
N ILE A 5 27.24 16.69 -44.62
CA ILE A 5 27.42 16.39 -43.19
C ILE A 5 26.15 16.85 -42.46
N VAL A 6 24.99 16.36 -42.92
CA VAL A 6 23.67 16.69 -42.34
C VAL A 6 22.81 15.42 -42.30
N LEU A 7 23.42 14.30 -41.92
CA LEU A 7 22.72 13.01 -41.78
C LEU A 7 23.04 12.31 -40.46
N ILE A 8 23.78 12.97 -39.55
CA ILE A 8 24.18 12.42 -38.24
C ILE A 8 23.46 13.14 -37.09
N LEU A 9 22.69 14.20 -37.37
CA LEU A 9 22.02 15.03 -36.35
C LEU A 9 20.51 14.76 -36.21
N TRP A 10 20.04 13.62 -36.72
CA TRP A 10 18.62 13.20 -36.66
C TRP A 10 18.40 11.85 -35.96
N VAL A 11 19.39 11.39 -35.18
CA VAL A 11 19.26 10.19 -34.31
C VAL A 11 19.49 10.55 -32.83
N LEU A 12 19.31 11.82 -32.47
CA LEU A 12 19.30 12.31 -31.08
C LEU A 12 17.89 12.73 -30.61
N PHE A 13 16.86 12.30 -31.34
CA PHE A 13 15.45 12.52 -31.00
C PHE A 13 14.70 11.20 -30.76
N PHE A 14 15.41 10.14 -30.38
CA PHE A 14 14.78 8.99 -29.74
C PHE A 14 14.47 9.35 -28.30
N ALA A 15 13.31 9.99 -28.16
CA ALA A 15 12.39 9.87 -27.05
C ALA A 15 13.05 9.69 -25.67
N PHE A 16 13.37 10.82 -25.04
CA PHE A 16 12.89 11.01 -23.67
C PHE A 16 11.36 10.91 -23.73
N SER A 17 10.82 9.69 -23.81
CA SER A 17 9.52 9.44 -23.24
C SER A 17 9.74 9.70 -21.76
N CYS A 18 9.40 10.91 -21.32
CA CYS A 18 8.86 11.06 -19.98
C CYS A 18 7.76 10.01 -19.91
N ILE A 19 8.07 8.87 -19.30
CA ILE A 19 7.06 8.07 -18.64
C ILE A 19 6.48 9.07 -17.64
N GLU A 20 5.36 9.66 -18.02
CA GLU A 20 4.46 10.32 -17.11
C GLU A 20 4.17 9.23 -16.09
N LYS A 21 4.88 9.29 -14.96
CA LYS A 21 4.63 8.41 -13.83
C LYS A 21 3.16 8.63 -13.53
N ASP A 22 2.36 7.62 -13.84
CA ASP A 22 0.97 7.51 -13.46
C ASP A 22 0.82 8.12 -12.07
N ASN A 23 -0.15 9.04 -11.90
CA ASN A 23 -0.53 9.62 -10.63
C ASN A 23 -0.32 8.60 -9.51
N GLU A 24 0.80 8.69 -8.79
CA GLU A 24 1.12 7.79 -7.69
C GLU A 24 -0.07 7.96 -6.74
N THR A 25 -0.91 6.93 -6.65
CA THR A 25 -2.23 7.05 -6.02
C THR A 25 -2.00 6.91 -4.52
N TYR A 26 -1.53 7.97 -3.89
CA TYR A 26 -1.23 7.98 -2.47
C TYR A 26 -2.52 7.83 -1.65
N VAL A 27 -2.46 6.95 -0.65
CA VAL A 27 -3.52 6.84 0.35
C VAL A 27 -3.13 7.72 1.52
N THR A 28 -3.95 8.70 1.88
CA THR A 28 -3.69 9.53 3.06
C THR A 28 -3.85 8.66 4.33
N PRO A 29 -2.78 8.41 5.10
CA PRO A 29 -2.90 7.64 6.32
C PRO A 29 -3.67 8.44 7.38
N LEU A 30 -4.37 7.74 8.27
CA LEU A 30 -5.08 8.37 9.39
C LEU A 30 -4.13 9.03 10.39
N LYS A 31 -2.90 8.51 10.48
CA LYS A 31 -1.82 9.07 11.27
C LYS A 31 -0.47 8.54 10.78
N GLU A 32 0.58 9.28 11.08
CA GLU A 32 1.96 8.83 10.89
C GLU A 32 2.32 7.79 11.95
N ILE A 33 2.93 6.69 11.52
CA ILE A 33 3.49 5.69 12.42
C ILE A 33 4.85 5.25 11.89
N ASN A 34 5.79 5.02 12.78
CA ASN A 34 7.06 4.40 12.40
C ASN A 34 6.93 2.88 12.55
N ALA A 35 6.93 2.18 11.43
CA ALA A 35 6.91 0.72 11.40
C ALA A 35 7.56 0.23 10.09
N CYS A 36 8.00 -1.02 10.07
CA CYS A 36 8.64 -1.61 8.90
C CYS A 36 9.84 -0.80 8.38
N GLY A 37 10.51 -0.04 9.26
CA GLY A 37 11.60 0.87 8.90
C GLY A 37 11.19 2.13 8.13
N ASN A 38 9.90 2.48 8.08
CA ASN A 38 9.35 3.61 7.34
C ASN A 38 8.48 4.49 8.26
N GLU A 39 8.49 5.81 8.03
CA GLU A 39 7.62 6.79 8.73
C GLU A 39 6.19 6.84 8.17
N ASP A 40 6.01 6.36 6.95
CA ASP A 40 4.70 6.14 6.31
C ASP A 40 4.67 4.77 5.64
N PRO A 41 4.45 3.68 6.40
CA PRO A 41 4.43 2.33 5.86
C PRO A 41 3.31 2.11 4.85
N LEU A 42 2.19 2.83 4.97
CA LEU A 42 1.03 2.68 4.09
C LEU A 42 1.37 3.04 2.64
N ASN A 43 2.18 4.07 2.43
CA ASN A 43 2.63 4.49 1.11
C ASN A 43 4.02 3.99 0.73
N SER A 44 4.87 3.65 1.71
CA SER A 44 6.23 3.13 1.44
C SER A 44 6.24 1.65 1.08
N LEU A 45 5.26 0.86 1.58
CA LEU A 45 5.11 -0.54 1.24
C LEU A 45 4.23 -0.67 -0.01
N GLU A 46 4.86 -0.85 -1.18
CA GLU A 46 4.16 -0.91 -2.47
C GLU A 46 3.02 -1.93 -2.48
N TRP A 47 3.22 -3.11 -1.90
CA TRP A 47 2.21 -4.17 -1.83
C TRP A 47 1.00 -3.76 -0.98
N LEU A 48 1.22 -2.99 0.09
CA LEU A 48 0.17 -2.57 1.01
C LEU A 48 -0.64 -1.43 0.37
N ASN A 49 0.06 -0.45 -0.21
CA ASN A 49 -0.56 0.63 -0.96
C ASN A 49 -1.43 0.07 -2.09
N ALA A 50 -0.87 -0.81 -2.93
CA ALA A 50 -1.58 -1.44 -4.04
C ALA A 50 -2.81 -2.23 -3.57
N ARG A 51 -2.71 -2.95 -2.44
CA ARG A 51 -3.84 -3.70 -1.87
C ARG A 51 -4.96 -2.77 -1.40
N VAL A 52 -4.63 -1.72 -0.65
CA VAL A 52 -5.62 -0.73 -0.19
C VAL A 52 -6.29 -0.01 -1.36
N LEU A 53 -5.55 0.30 -2.43
CA LEU A 53 -6.09 0.95 -3.62
C LEU A 53 -6.98 0.03 -4.46
N SER A 54 -6.51 -1.18 -4.77
CA SER A 54 -7.22 -2.13 -5.62
C SER A 54 -8.54 -2.57 -5.01
N GLU A 55 -8.58 -2.70 -3.69
CA GLU A 55 -9.73 -3.17 -2.95
C GLU A 55 -10.55 -2.02 -2.33
N SER A 56 -10.39 -0.79 -2.83
CA SER A 56 -11.18 0.38 -2.39
C SER A 56 -12.53 0.51 -3.09
N ASN A 57 -12.86 -0.39 -4.02
CA ASN A 57 -14.14 -0.41 -4.73
C ASN A 57 -15.19 -1.23 -3.95
N PRO A 58 -16.17 -0.60 -3.30
CA PRO A 58 -17.16 -1.28 -2.46
C PRO A 58 -18.17 -2.14 -3.25
N ARG A 59 -18.05 -2.20 -4.59
CA ARG A 59 -18.83 -3.11 -5.44
C ARG A 59 -18.22 -4.50 -5.54
N ASP A 60 -16.96 -4.65 -5.14
CA ASP A 60 -16.31 -5.94 -5.07
C ASP A 60 -16.70 -6.62 -3.75
N SER A 61 -16.90 -7.93 -3.79
CA SER A 61 -17.40 -8.72 -2.64
C SER A 61 -16.46 -8.73 -1.44
N GLU A 62 -15.24 -8.24 -1.62
CA GLU A 62 -14.17 -8.15 -0.65
C GLU A 62 -13.48 -6.79 -0.86
N TYR A 63 -13.35 -6.00 0.22
CA TYR A 63 -12.70 -4.70 0.20
C TYR A 63 -11.88 -4.49 1.47
N VAL A 64 -10.79 -3.71 1.43
CA VAL A 64 -10.05 -3.38 2.65
C VAL A 64 -10.85 -2.40 3.48
N LYS A 65 -11.33 -2.85 4.65
CA LYS A 65 -12.11 -2.03 5.58
C LYS A 65 -11.21 -1.27 6.55
N SER A 66 -10.17 -1.91 7.07
CA SER A 66 -9.25 -1.28 8.02
C SER A 66 -7.87 -1.92 7.97
N VAL A 67 -6.84 -1.11 8.23
CA VAL A 67 -5.46 -1.58 8.38
C VAL A 67 -4.89 -1.07 9.69
N TRP A 68 -4.33 -1.98 10.48
CA TRP A 68 -3.54 -1.68 11.67
C TRP A 68 -2.11 -2.13 11.46
N ILE A 69 -1.15 -1.44 12.09
CA ILE A 69 0.23 -1.93 12.18
C ILE A 69 0.63 -1.90 13.66
N LYS A 70 0.98 -3.08 14.19
CA LYS A 70 1.24 -3.28 15.62
C LYS A 70 2.39 -4.23 15.84
N GLU A 71 3.26 -3.91 16.80
CA GLU A 71 4.33 -4.81 17.20
C GLU A 71 3.77 -6.09 17.85
N TYR A 72 4.25 -7.25 17.40
CA TYR A 72 4.01 -8.54 18.02
C TYR A 72 5.31 -9.33 18.08
N LYS A 73 5.75 -9.67 19.30
CA LYS A 73 7.00 -10.41 19.55
C LYS A 73 8.22 -9.75 18.86
N GLY A 74 8.31 -8.42 18.93
CA GLY A 74 9.41 -7.65 18.36
C GLY A 74 9.40 -7.50 16.84
N ASN A 75 8.29 -7.82 16.17
CA ASN A 75 8.11 -7.62 14.74
C ASN A 75 6.86 -6.78 14.47
N ASP A 76 6.92 -5.87 13.50
CA ASP A 76 5.75 -5.15 13.04
C ASP A 76 4.83 -6.08 12.25
N ILE A 77 3.58 -6.19 12.69
CA ILE A 77 2.55 -6.98 12.03
C ILE A 77 1.51 -6.04 11.46
N ILE A 78 1.23 -6.22 10.17
CA ILE A 78 0.18 -5.51 9.45
C ILE A 78 -1.07 -6.37 9.50
N VAL A 79 -2.12 -5.85 10.12
CA VAL A 79 -3.44 -6.51 10.19
C VAL A 79 -4.38 -5.82 9.23
N ILE A 80 -5.01 -6.59 8.36
CA ILE A 80 -5.97 -6.11 7.37
C ILE A 80 -7.33 -6.76 7.66
N ASP A 81 -8.33 -5.95 7.99
CA ASP A 81 -9.74 -6.36 8.04
C ASP A 81 -10.35 -6.17 6.66
N PHE A 82 -10.78 -7.26 6.06
CA PHE A 82 -11.55 -7.25 4.83
C PHE A 82 -13.04 -7.17 5.16
N GLY A 83 -13.72 -6.17 4.61
CA GLY A 83 -15.17 -6.05 4.69
C GLY A 83 -15.86 -7.05 3.76
N GLY A 84 -17.05 -7.50 4.14
CA GLY A 84 -17.83 -8.50 3.41
C GLY A 84 -18.91 -9.13 4.31
N GLU A 85 -19.56 -10.21 3.85
CA GLU A 85 -20.52 -10.98 4.66
C GLU A 85 -19.84 -11.70 5.84
N VAL A 86 -18.56 -12.02 5.70
CA VAL A 86 -17.70 -12.55 6.76
C VAL A 86 -16.49 -11.63 6.87
N SER A 87 -16.40 -10.89 7.97
CA SER A 87 -15.22 -10.07 8.25
C SER A 87 -14.11 -10.98 8.76
N GLU A 88 -13.02 -11.05 8.00
CA GLU A 88 -11.81 -11.78 8.37
C GLU A 88 -10.63 -10.81 8.48
N CYS A 89 -9.91 -10.89 9.60
CA CYS A 89 -8.64 -10.20 9.76
C CYS A 89 -7.51 -11.11 9.29
N LEU A 90 -6.72 -10.65 8.31
CA LEU A 90 -5.50 -11.31 7.89
C LEU A 90 -4.28 -10.56 8.43
N THR A 91 -3.23 -11.30 8.74
CA THR A 91 -1.98 -10.75 9.25
C THR A 91 -0.83 -10.96 8.28
N PHE A 92 0.01 -9.94 8.12
CA PHE A 92 1.14 -9.91 7.21
C PHE A 92 2.39 -9.36 7.91
N ASP A 93 3.56 -9.80 7.46
CA ASP A 93 4.81 -9.12 7.78
C ASP A 93 5.05 -7.89 6.87
N CYS A 94 6.10 -7.13 7.14
CA CYS A 94 6.47 -5.96 6.34
C CYS A 94 6.78 -6.25 4.87
N LEU A 95 7.09 -7.51 4.52
CA LEU A 95 7.37 -7.94 3.15
C LEU A 95 6.10 -8.40 2.41
N GLY A 96 4.95 -8.40 3.07
CA GLY A 96 3.67 -8.84 2.51
C GLY A 96 3.45 -10.34 2.57
N ASN A 97 4.27 -11.10 3.31
CA ASN A 97 4.03 -12.52 3.53
C ASN A 97 2.93 -12.70 4.57
N ARG A 98 1.99 -13.61 4.30
CA ARG A 98 0.98 -13.97 5.29
C ARG A 98 1.65 -14.64 6.49
N VAL A 99 1.41 -14.09 7.67
CA VAL A 99 1.84 -14.67 8.94
C VAL A 99 0.63 -15.14 9.71
N VAL A 100 0.79 -16.14 10.58
CA VAL A 100 -0.29 -16.63 11.44
C VAL A 100 -0.02 -16.17 12.87
N VAL A 101 -0.85 -15.24 13.35
CA VAL A 101 -0.81 -14.78 14.74
C VAL A 101 -1.81 -15.59 15.56
N ASN A 102 -1.33 -16.64 16.23
CA ASN A 102 -2.13 -17.49 17.13
C ASN A 102 -2.32 -16.84 18.51
N SER A 103 -2.87 -15.63 18.54
CA SER A 103 -3.08 -14.89 19.79
C SER A 103 -4.34 -14.06 19.70
N GLN A 104 -5.45 -14.60 20.22
CA GLN A 104 -6.73 -13.89 20.27
C GLN A 104 -6.59 -12.52 20.96
N SER A 105 -5.85 -12.47 22.06
CA SER A 105 -5.57 -11.24 22.80
C SER A 105 -4.82 -10.18 21.98
N PHE A 106 -4.03 -10.58 20.97
CA PHE A 106 -3.37 -9.62 20.10
C PHE A 106 -4.39 -8.95 19.19
N LEU A 107 -5.24 -9.73 18.52
CA LEU A 107 -6.29 -9.22 17.64
C LEU A 107 -7.31 -8.37 18.42
N GLU A 108 -7.68 -8.78 19.62
CA GLU A 108 -8.57 -8.01 20.51
C GLU A 108 -7.92 -6.73 21.06
N SER A 109 -6.60 -6.63 21.03
CA SER A 109 -5.87 -5.44 21.47
C SER A 109 -5.69 -4.38 20.38
N LEU A 110 -6.16 -4.62 19.16
CA LEU A 110 -6.09 -3.64 18.08
C LEU A 110 -6.95 -2.43 18.42
N SER A 111 -6.39 -1.23 18.29
CA SER A 111 -7.07 0.01 18.65
C SER A 111 -6.82 1.11 17.63
N GLU A 112 -7.49 2.25 17.82
CA GLU A 112 -7.28 3.46 17.01
C GLU A 112 -5.82 3.96 17.07
N ASN A 113 -5.05 3.57 18.11
CA ASN A 113 -3.62 3.92 18.22
C ASN A 113 -2.73 3.15 17.24
N GLU A 114 -3.19 2.05 16.65
CA GLU A 114 -2.44 1.28 15.65
C GLU A 114 -3.08 1.34 14.26
N LEU A 115 -4.29 1.89 14.17
CA LEU A 115 -5.04 2.05 12.92
C LEU A 115 -4.36 3.09 12.01
N VAL A 116 -3.99 2.69 10.80
CA VAL A 116 -3.38 3.57 9.78
C VAL A 116 -4.30 3.88 8.61
N TYR A 117 -5.29 3.01 8.37
CA TYR A 117 -6.27 3.19 7.32
C TYR A 117 -7.63 2.68 7.77
N LYS A 118 -8.68 3.40 7.36
CA LYS A 118 -10.06 2.98 7.50
C LYS A 118 -10.79 3.44 6.25
N SER A 119 -11.46 2.51 5.56
CA SER A 119 -12.32 2.86 4.45
C SER A 119 -13.41 3.81 4.94
N ALA A 120 -13.66 4.89 4.20
CA ALA A 120 -14.75 5.79 4.50
C ALA A 120 -16.06 5.03 4.36
N ASN A 121 -16.69 4.68 5.49
CA ASN A 121 -17.98 4.01 5.54
C ASN A 121 -18.97 4.68 4.57
N LYS A 122 -19.27 4.03 3.44
CA LYS A 122 -20.59 4.12 2.84
C LYS A 122 -21.45 3.10 3.56
N MET A 123 -22.05 3.53 4.68
CA MET A 123 -23.24 2.86 5.22
C MET A 123 -24.36 2.93 4.18
#